data_AF-A0A953LMJ3-F1
#
_entry.id   AF-A0A953LMJ3-F1
#
_cell.length_a   1.000
_cell.length_b   1.000
_cell.length_c   1.000
_cell.angle_alpha   90.00
_cell.angle_beta   90.00
_cell.angle_gamma   90.00
#
_symmetry.space_group_name_H-M   'P 1'
#
loop_
_entity.id
_entity.type
_entity.pdbx_description
1 polymer ?
#
loop_
_entity_poly.entity_id
_entity_poly.type
_entity_poly.pdbx_seq_one_letter_code
_entity_poly.pdbx_strand_id
1 'polypeptide(L)'
;APRGTLIHDYDVDERGIVTRANLIVATQHNILSVNQTIALSAERYLAQNDEALLNGVEFGIRCYDPCLSCATHRLGDMKLDVVVRRGGVEVRRAIRR
;
A
#
# COMPACT_ATOMS: atom_id res chain seq x y z
N ALA A 1 0.70 17.02 3.86
CA ALA A 1 1.93 16.49 3.22
C ALA A 1 1.68 16.33 1.71
N PRO A 2 2.71 16.11 0.86
CA PRO A 2 2.50 16.00 -0.59
C PRO A 2 1.55 14.87 -1.05
N ARG A 3 1.38 13.83 -0.21
CA ARG A 3 0.60 12.61 -0.52
C ARG A 3 -0.80 12.60 0.13
N GLY A 4 -1.22 13.72 0.70
CA GLY A 4 -2.47 13.84 1.47
C GLY A 4 -2.30 14.48 2.85
N THR A 5 -3.40 14.50 3.61
CA THR A 5 -3.46 15.10 4.95
C THR A 5 -2.57 14.35 5.93
N LEU A 6 -1.74 15.08 6.68
CA LEU A 6 -0.85 14.53 7.69
C LEU A 6 -1.27 15.11 9.05
N ILE A 7 -1.60 14.23 10.00
CA ILE A 7 -2.07 14.61 11.34
C ILE A 7 -1.08 14.08 12.36
N HIS A 8 -0.59 15.00 13.19
CA HIS A 8 0.25 14.72 14.35
C HIS A 8 -0.50 15.20 15.59
N ASP A 9 -0.80 14.28 16.50
CA ASP A 9 -1.51 14.52 17.76
C ASP A 9 -0.62 14.05 18.92
N TYR A 10 -0.27 14.96 19.84
CA TYR A 10 0.66 14.71 20.93
C TYR A 10 0.09 15.19 22.25
N ASP A 11 0.26 14.37 23.30
CA ASP A 11 0.08 14.80 24.68
C ASP A 11 1.46 15.02 25.31
N VAL A 12 1.62 16.10 26.08
CA VAL A 12 2.88 16.46 26.75
C VAL A 12 2.68 16.66 28.25
N ASP A 13 3.69 16.31 29.05
CA ASP A 13 3.71 16.60 30.49
C ASP A 13 4.11 18.06 30.80
N GLU A 14 4.12 18.44 32.08
CA GLU A 14 4.49 19.79 32.55
C GLU A 14 5.94 20.21 32.20
N ARG A 15 6.79 19.24 31.88
CA ARG A 15 8.19 19.48 31.46
C ARG A 15 8.33 19.50 29.93
N GLY A 16 7.22 19.38 29.19
CA GLY A 16 7.20 19.32 27.74
C GLY A 16 7.60 17.97 27.16
N ILE A 17 7.60 16.89 27.95
CA ILE A 17 7.93 15.55 27.49
C ILE A 17 6.70 14.89 26.89
N VAL A 18 6.82 14.34 25.68
CA VAL A 18 5.74 13.61 24.99
C VAL A 18 5.37 12.35 25.79
N THR A 19 4.11 12.23 26.16
CA THR A 19 3.56 11.07 26.90
C THR A 19 2.66 10.20 26.03
N ARG A 20 2.07 10.78 24.97
CA ARG A 20 1.29 10.08 23.94
C ARG A 20 1.56 10.68 22.57
N ALA A 21 1.55 9.84 21.54
CA ALA A 21 1.59 10.27 20.15
C ALA A 21 0.61 9.45 19.32
N ASN A 22 -0.17 10.13 18.49
CA ASN A 22 -1.01 9.55 17.45
C ASN A 22 -0.67 10.21 16.11
N LEU A 23 -0.40 9.38 15.11
CA LEU A 23 0.11 9.80 13.80
C LEU A 23 -0.79 9.20 12.73
N ILE A 24 -1.56 10.05 12.05
CA ILE A 24 -2.33 9.64 10.87
C ILE A 24 -1.60 10.16 9.64
N VAL A 25 -0.88 9.26 8.99
CA VAL A 25 0.03 9.58 7.89
C VAL A 25 -0.74 9.62 6.58
N ALA A 26 -0.42 10.60 5.73
CA ALA A 26 -1.07 10.87 4.43
C ALA A 26 -1.55 9.63 3.66
N THR A 27 -0.67 8.68 3.35
CA THR A 27 -1.00 7.48 2.56
C THR A 27 -2.08 6.60 3.21
N GLN A 28 -2.21 6.60 4.55
CA GLN A 28 -3.21 5.76 5.24
C GLN A 28 -4.64 6.12 4.83
N HIS A 29 -4.90 7.39 4.50
CA HIS A 29 -6.21 7.82 4.01
C HIS A 29 -6.59 7.17 2.67
N ASN A 30 -5.59 6.78 1.86
CA ASN A 30 -5.80 6.24 0.51
C ASN A 30 -5.83 4.71 0.47
N ILE A 31 -5.70 4.02 1.61
CA ILE A 31 -5.52 2.56 1.63
C ILE A 31 -6.72 1.82 1.02
N LEU A 32 -7.94 2.35 1.20
CA LEU A 32 -9.15 1.80 0.61
C LEU A 32 -9.10 1.88 -0.92
N SER A 33 -8.79 3.05 -1.46
CA SER A 33 -8.69 3.28 -2.90
C SER A 33 -7.59 2.44 -3.54
N VAL A 34 -6.44 2.32 -2.87
CA VAL A 34 -5.34 1.44 -3.32
C VAL A 34 -5.82 -0.01 -3.42
N ASN A 35 -6.51 -0.53 -2.40
CA ASN A 35 -7.03 -1.90 -2.43
C ASN A 35 -8.03 -2.13 -3.56
N GLN A 36 -8.93 -1.16 -3.81
CA GLN A 36 -9.86 -1.22 -4.93
C GLN A 36 -9.12 -1.20 -6.28
N THR A 37 -8.10 -0.35 -6.42
CA THR A 37 -7.26 -0.30 -7.63
C THR A 37 -6.53 -1.63 -7.85
N ILE A 38 -6.01 -2.27 -6.81
CA ILE A 38 -5.37 -3.59 -6.93
C ILE A 38 -6.36 -4.62 -7.50
N ALA A 39 -7.60 -4.64 -7.01
CA ALA A 39 -8.63 -5.56 -7.51
C ALA A 39 -8.94 -5.30 -8.99
N LEU A 40 -9.18 -4.04 -9.37
CA LEU A 40 -9.46 -3.64 -10.76
C LEU A 40 -8.29 -3.95 -11.70
N SER A 41 -7.05 -3.65 -11.27
CA SER A 41 -5.85 -4.00 -12.04
C SER A 41 -5.73 -5.51 -12.20
N ALA A 42 -5.93 -6.28 -11.13
CA ALA A 42 -5.87 -7.74 -11.20
C ALA A 42 -6.90 -8.29 -12.20
N GLU A 43 -8.16 -7.84 -12.15
CA GLU A 43 -9.21 -8.23 -13.10
C GLU A 43 -8.82 -7.91 -14.56
N ARG A 44 -8.26 -6.72 -14.79
CA ARG A 44 -7.88 -6.26 -16.14
C ARG A 44 -6.73 -7.07 -16.75
N TYR A 45 -5.76 -7.47 -15.93
CA TYR A 45 -4.53 -8.14 -16.40
C TYR A 45 -4.49 -9.64 -16.12
N LEU A 46 -5.54 -10.22 -15.50
CA LEU A 46 -5.57 -11.64 -15.11
C LEU A 46 -5.31 -12.61 -16.26
N ALA A 47 -5.79 -12.29 -17.46
CA ALA A 47 -5.63 -13.12 -18.65
C ALA A 47 -4.27 -12.93 -19.36
N GLN A 48 -3.46 -11.97 -18.92
CA GLN A 48 -2.14 -11.67 -19.50
C GLN A 48 -1.03 -12.44 -18.78
N ASN A 49 0.20 -12.35 -19.29
CA ASN A 49 1.39 -12.95 -18.69
C ASN A 49 1.75 -12.32 -17.31
N ASP A 50 2.64 -12.96 -16.56
CA ASP A 50 2.97 -12.57 -15.18
C ASP A 50 3.52 -11.14 -15.10
N GLU A 51 4.37 -10.77 -16.05
CA GLU A 51 4.99 -9.45 -16.07
C GLU A 51 3.97 -8.33 -16.32
N ALA A 52 3.03 -8.54 -17.23
CA ALA A 52 1.93 -7.60 -17.48
C ALA A 52 1.00 -7.47 -16.25
N LEU A 53 0.70 -8.59 -15.58
CA LEU A 53 -0.09 -8.61 -14.35
C LEU A 53 0.62 -7.84 -13.21
N LEU A 54 1.88 -8.16 -12.95
CA LEU A 54 2.67 -7.52 -11.90
C LEU A 54 2.83 -6.02 -12.18
N ASN A 55 3.17 -5.64 -13.41
CA ASN A 55 3.31 -4.23 -13.78
C ASN A 55 1.97 -3.48 -13.71
N GLY A 56 0.86 -4.08 -14.11
CA GLY A 56 -0.46 -3.46 -14.02
C GLY A 56 -0.91 -3.19 -12.58
N VAL A 57 -0.65 -4.14 -11.67
CA VAL A 57 -0.90 -3.96 -10.24
C VAL A 57 0.03 -2.90 -9.65
N GLU A 58 1.32 -2.97 -9.97
CA GLU A 58 2.32 -2.03 -9.46
C GLU A 58 2.07 -0.60 -9.93
N PHE A 59 1.72 -0.41 -11.20
CA PHE A 59 1.36 0.88 -11.78
C PHE A 59 0.18 1.50 -11.02
N GLY A 60 -0.88 0.72 -10.79
CA GLY A 60 -2.05 1.17 -10.04
C GLY A 60 -1.71 1.64 -8.62
N ILE A 61 -0.81 0.94 -7.94
CA ILE A 61 -0.30 1.34 -6.61
C ILE A 61 0.50 2.65 -6.72
N ARG A 62 1.41 2.75 -7.68
CA ARG A 62 2.30 3.92 -7.89
C ARG A 62 1.55 5.21 -8.24
N CYS A 63 0.35 5.13 -8.82
CA CYS A 63 -0.50 6.30 -9.08
C CYS A 63 -0.87 7.10 -7.81
N TYR A 64 -0.79 6.48 -6.63
CA TYR A 64 -1.03 7.15 -5.35
C TYR A 64 0.23 7.72 -4.69
N ASP A 65 1.39 7.64 -5.36
CA ASP A 65 2.72 7.95 -4.81
C ASP A 65 2.89 7.46 -3.35
N PRO A 66 2.69 6.16 -3.08
CA PRO A 66 2.65 5.68 -1.71
C PRO A 66 4.06 5.70 -1.11
N CYS A 67 4.30 6.62 -0.19
CA CYS A 67 5.46 6.52 0.69
C CYS A 67 5.18 5.48 1.77
N LEU A 68 5.43 4.20 1.46
CA LEU A 68 5.23 3.07 2.39
C LEU A 68 6.09 3.23 3.65
N SER A 69 7.30 3.76 3.51
CA SER A 69 8.18 4.05 4.64
C SER A 69 7.65 5.16 5.53
N CYS A 70 7.04 6.20 4.96
CA CYS A 70 6.39 7.24 5.74
C CYS A 70 5.18 6.68 6.49
N ALA A 71 4.40 5.80 5.86
CA ALA A 71 3.16 5.26 6.42
C ALA A 71 3.37 4.18 7.49
N THR A 72 4.47 3.44 7.42
CA THR A 72 4.75 2.29 8.30
C THR A 72 6.02 2.45 9.14
N HIS A 73 6.76 3.54 8.95
CA HIS A 73 8.06 3.80 9.59
C HIS A 73 9.15 2.75 9.28
N ARG A 74 9.09 2.10 8.10
CA ARG A 74 10.05 1.06 7.68
C ARG A 74 10.65 1.33 6.29
N LEU A 75 11.95 1.12 6.10
CA LEU A 75 12.57 1.19 4.77
C LEU A 75 11.89 0.19 3.82
N GLY A 76 11.47 0.63 2.63
CA GLY A 76 10.54 -0.13 1.78
C GLY A 76 11.08 -0.48 0.40
N ASP A 77 10.99 -1.76 0.05
CA ASP A 77 10.97 -2.27 -1.32
C ASP A 77 9.51 -2.53 -1.75
N MET A 78 9.19 -2.45 -3.04
CA MET A 78 7.85 -2.75 -3.57
C MET A 78 7.76 -4.22 -4.04
N LYS A 79 8.00 -5.15 -3.12
CA LYS A 79 7.87 -6.59 -3.40
C LYS A 79 6.40 -6.95 -3.62
N LEU A 80 6.12 -7.79 -4.61
CA LEU A 80 4.77 -8.26 -4.92
C LEU A 80 4.74 -9.79 -4.90
N ASP A 81 3.74 -10.35 -4.24
CA ASP A 81 3.40 -11.77 -4.28
C ASP A 81 1.91 -11.88 -4.63
N VAL A 82 1.63 -12.14 -5.92
CA VAL A 82 0.28 -12.20 -6.44
C VAL A 82 -0.11 -13.66 -6.59
N VAL A 83 -1.12 -14.08 -5.82
CA VAL A 83 -1.67 -15.44 -5.86
C VAL A 83 -3.09 -15.41 -6.38
N VAL A 84 -3.33 -16.11 -7.49
CA VAL A 84 -4.66 -16.28 -8.07
C VAL A 84 -5.24 -17.59 -7.59
N ARG A 85 -6.46 -17.53 -7.01
CA ARG A 85 -7.20 -18.71 -6.54
C ARG A 85 -8.53 -18.84 -7.26
N ARG A 86 -8.91 -20.08 -7.62
CA ARG A 86 -10.23 -20.42 -8.16
C ARG A 86 -10.82 -21.57 -7.34
N GLY A 87 -11.98 -21.35 -6.72
CA GLY A 87 -12.59 -22.34 -5.83
C GLY A 87 -11.72 -22.69 -4.61
N GLY A 88 -10.92 -21.74 -4.12
CA GLY A 88 -9.98 -21.95 -2.99
C GLY A 88 -8.64 -22.58 -3.38
N VAL A 89 -8.50 -23.11 -4.59
CA VAL A 89 -7.26 -23.71 -5.08
C VAL A 89 -6.39 -22.66 -5.76
N GLU A 90 -5.09 -22.65 -5.46
CA GLU A 90 -4.10 -21.83 -6.15
C GLU A 90 -3.91 -22.32 -7.59
N VAL A 91 -4.13 -21.42 -8.55
CA VAL A 91 -4.02 -21.74 -9.98
C VAL A 91 -2.87 -21.01 -10.66
N ARG A 92 -2.33 -19.96 -10.03
CA ARG A 92 -1.21 -19.17 -10.55
C ARG A 92 -0.59 -18.34 -9.43
N ARG A 93 0.74 -18.19 -9.46
CA ARG A 93 1.48 -17.32 -8.55
C ARG A 93 2.57 -16.55 -9.31
N ALA A 94 2.62 -15.24 -9.13
CA ALA A 94 3.61 -14.35 -9.73
C ALA A 94 4.31 -13.55 -8.63
N ILE A 95 5.64 -13.50 -8.65
CA ILE A 95 6.45 -12.91 -7.57
C ILE A 95 7.43 -11.88 -8.14
N ARG A 96 7.49 -10.70 -7.52
CA ARG A 96 8.52 -9.68 -7.68
C ARG A 96 9.20 -9.46 -6.33
N ARG A 97 10.52 -9.69 -6.28
CA ARG A 97 11.33 -9.65 -5.06
C ARG A 97 12.03 -8.31 -4.87
#